data_AF-A0A9X4H838-F1
#
_entry.id   AF-A0A9X4H838-F1
#
_cell.length_a   1.000
_cell.length_b   1.000
_cell.length_c   1.000
_cell.angle_alpha   90.00
_cell.angle_beta   90.00
_cell.angle_gamma   90.00
#
_symmetry.space_group_name_H-M   'P 1'
#
loop_
_entity.id
_entity.type
_entity.pdbx_description
1 polymer ?
#
loop_
_entity_poly.entity_id
_entity_poly.type
_entity_poly.pdbx_seq_one_letter_code
_entity_poly.pdbx_strand_id
1 'polypeptide(L)'
;MRKTWIQFGGLALLVVAAACGAQEKARNPNYDYHDPGYGPIKWPLRSQHLLAGHYSGLLQIEVERTECASARAELWLEAAVGDQKSHRYTLKYTCLSGQDPKHHRETVTLRSTWWVDEIAGSCLILEAEPDPRFSYPSPLYGFRIDETDNPKLGVARLLSQDGANCQSGGGPEYHDKILKRAH
;
A
#
# COMPACT_ATOMS: atom_id res chain seq x y z
N MET A 1 -74.17 -54.13 14.45
CA MET A 1 -74.35 -52.68 14.62
C MET A 1 -73.20 -51.97 13.91
N ARG A 2 -73.51 -51.04 13.00
CA ARG A 2 -72.55 -50.20 12.26
C ARG A 2 -71.98 -49.10 13.17
N LYS A 3 -70.69 -48.77 13.00
CA LYS A 3 -70.11 -47.40 13.05
C LYS A 3 -68.61 -47.49 12.70
N THR A 4 -68.17 -47.29 11.44
CA THR A 4 -67.69 -46.04 10.79
C THR A 4 -66.52 -45.26 11.43
N TRP A 5 -65.47 -45.06 10.61
CA TRP A 5 -64.57 -43.86 10.45
C TRP A 5 -63.54 -43.62 11.60
N ILE A 6 -62.26 -43.23 11.44
CA ILE A 6 -61.43 -42.56 10.40
C ILE A 6 -59.93 -42.80 10.75
N GLN A 7 -59.07 -43.04 9.75
CA GLN A 7 -57.61 -42.88 9.86
C GLN A 7 -57.25 -41.41 10.09
N PHE A 8 -56.20 -41.07 10.84
CA PHE A 8 -55.17 -40.09 10.47
C PHE A 8 -54.28 -39.82 11.68
N GLY A 9 -53.00 -39.58 11.43
CA GLY A 9 -52.18 -38.83 12.38
C GLY A 9 -50.88 -39.51 12.79
N GLY A 10 -50.11 -40.01 11.82
CA GLY A 10 -48.67 -39.99 11.98
C GLY A 10 -48.20 -38.54 11.99
N LEU A 11 -47.43 -38.16 13.00
CA LEU A 11 -46.52 -37.02 12.93
C LEU A 11 -45.48 -37.17 14.06
N ALA A 12 -44.41 -37.88 13.74
CA ALA A 12 -43.16 -37.72 14.48
C ALA A 12 -42.71 -36.28 14.28
N LEU A 13 -42.80 -35.47 15.34
CA LEU A 13 -42.22 -34.14 15.39
C LEU A 13 -40.70 -34.28 15.35
N LEU A 14 -40.15 -34.30 14.13
CA LEU A 14 -38.76 -33.94 13.88
C LEU A 14 -38.63 -32.47 14.24
N VAL A 15 -38.04 -32.21 15.41
CA VAL A 15 -37.52 -30.89 15.76
C VAL A 15 -36.37 -30.62 14.80
N VAL A 16 -36.69 -30.05 13.64
CA VAL A 16 -35.69 -29.40 12.79
C VAL A 16 -35.32 -28.15 13.55
N ALA A 17 -34.30 -28.25 14.41
CA ALA A 17 -33.51 -27.10 14.79
C ALA A 17 -33.01 -26.52 13.46
N ALA A 18 -33.69 -25.49 12.96
CA ALA A 18 -33.13 -24.60 11.98
C ALA A 18 -31.94 -23.96 12.68
N ALA A 19 -30.79 -24.64 12.60
CA ALA A 19 -29.52 -24.04 12.83
C ALA A 19 -29.56 -22.76 11.99
N CYS A 20 -29.52 -21.61 12.67
CA CYS A 20 -29.03 -20.39 12.07
C CYS A 20 -27.63 -20.73 11.56
N GLY A 21 -27.55 -21.31 10.37
CA GLY A 21 -26.41 -21.17 9.51
C GLY A 21 -26.36 -19.70 9.18
N ALA A 22 -25.84 -18.89 10.13
CA ALA A 22 -24.97 -17.82 9.74
C ALA A 22 -23.93 -18.52 8.88
N GLN A 23 -24.19 -18.53 7.58
CA GLN A 23 -23.24 -18.93 6.58
C GLN A 23 -22.13 -17.92 6.80
N GLU A 24 -21.15 -18.32 7.63
CA GLU A 24 -19.92 -17.60 7.85
C GLU A 24 -19.32 -17.52 6.46
N LYS A 25 -19.64 -16.42 5.79
CA LYS A 25 -19.19 -16.08 4.46
C LYS A 25 -17.69 -16.27 4.57
N ALA A 26 -17.17 -17.34 4.00
CA ALA A 26 -15.78 -17.72 4.12
C ALA A 26 -14.96 -16.45 3.84
N ARG A 27 -14.45 -15.84 4.91
CA ARG A 27 -13.75 -14.56 4.84
C ARG A 27 -12.51 -14.88 4.03
N ASN A 28 -12.50 -14.48 2.77
CA ASN A 28 -11.35 -14.71 1.93
C ASN A 28 -10.27 -13.77 2.47
N PRO A 29 -9.19 -14.29 3.09
CA PRO A 29 -8.08 -13.45 3.57
C PRO A 29 -7.40 -12.70 2.40
N ASN A 30 -7.81 -13.02 1.17
CA ASN A 30 -7.41 -12.32 -0.04
C ASN A 30 -8.20 -11.04 -0.36
N TYR A 31 -9.08 -10.54 0.51
CA TYR A 31 -9.74 -9.26 0.30
C TYR A 31 -9.87 -8.51 1.62
N ASP A 32 -9.13 -7.40 1.77
CA ASP A 32 -9.48 -6.38 2.76
C ASP A 32 -10.81 -5.76 2.32
N TYR A 33 -11.75 -5.74 3.26
CA TYR A 33 -13.15 -5.46 3.00
C TYR A 33 -13.37 -3.94 2.94
N HIS A 34 -14.09 -3.50 1.91
CA HIS A 34 -14.36 -2.12 1.49
C HIS A 34 -14.92 -1.14 2.54
N ASP A 35 -14.55 0.13 2.37
CA ASP A 35 -15.48 1.26 2.46
C ASP A 35 -16.14 1.47 1.06
N PRO A 36 -17.48 1.45 0.91
CA PRO A 36 -18.17 1.43 -0.39
C PRO A 36 -17.86 2.59 -1.36
N GLY A 37 -17.15 3.63 -0.94
CA GLY A 37 -16.82 4.80 -1.77
C GLY A 37 -15.57 4.69 -2.66
N TYR A 38 -14.64 3.75 -2.42
CA TYR A 38 -13.25 3.87 -2.91
C TYR A 38 -12.76 2.82 -3.93
N GLY A 39 -13.66 2.01 -4.51
CA GLY A 39 -13.26 1.00 -5.50
C GLY A 39 -12.41 -0.14 -4.90
N PRO A 40 -11.91 -1.09 -5.73
CA PRO A 40 -11.13 -2.23 -5.24
C PRO A 40 -9.71 -1.82 -4.83
N ILE A 41 -9.22 -2.38 -3.72
CA ILE A 41 -7.83 -2.21 -3.27
C ILE A 41 -6.88 -2.80 -4.32
N LYS A 42 -6.01 -1.96 -4.90
CA LYS A 42 -5.07 -2.39 -5.96
C LYS A 42 -3.92 -3.24 -5.40
N TRP A 43 -3.38 -2.87 -4.24
CA TRP A 43 -2.26 -3.56 -3.58
C TRP A 43 -2.61 -4.05 -2.17
N PRO A 44 -3.34 -5.18 -2.05
CA PRO A 44 -3.66 -5.76 -0.74
C PRO A 44 -2.39 -6.25 -0.03
N LEU A 45 -2.41 -6.30 1.31
CA LEU A 45 -1.24 -6.61 2.14
C LEU A 45 -0.45 -7.85 1.67
N ARG A 46 -1.14 -8.95 1.35
CA ARG A 46 -0.49 -10.18 0.86
C ARG A 46 0.35 -10.00 -0.40
N SER A 47 0.06 -8.98 -1.20
CA SER A 47 0.73 -8.69 -2.47
C SER A 47 1.76 -7.57 -2.36
N GLN A 48 1.84 -6.86 -1.23
CA GLN A 48 2.76 -5.72 -1.07
C GLN A 48 4.23 -6.16 -1.09
N HIS A 49 4.54 -7.41 -0.72
CA HIS A 49 5.89 -7.97 -0.89
C HIS A 49 6.40 -7.94 -2.35
N LEU A 50 5.50 -7.87 -3.33
CA LEU A 50 5.84 -7.78 -4.75
C LEU A 50 6.32 -6.37 -5.16
N LEU A 51 6.11 -5.37 -4.30
CA LEU A 51 6.69 -4.04 -4.42
C LEU A 51 8.16 -4.02 -3.97
N ALA A 52 8.61 -5.03 -3.21
CA ALA A 52 10.00 -5.13 -2.79
C ALA A 52 10.94 -5.19 -4.01
N GLY A 53 12.09 -4.54 -3.88
CA GLY A 53 13.06 -4.42 -4.97
C GLY A 53 13.82 -3.10 -4.94
N HIS A 54 14.64 -2.90 -5.96
CA HIS A 54 15.41 -1.68 -6.14
C HIS A 54 14.76 -0.82 -7.21
N TYR A 55 14.64 0.48 -6.97
CA TYR A 55 14.11 1.48 -7.89
C TYR A 55 15.10 2.63 -8.01
N SER A 56 15.22 3.21 -9.20
CA SER A 56 16.12 4.33 -9.45
C SER A 56 15.47 5.38 -10.34
N GLY A 57 15.79 6.65 -10.12
CA GLY A 57 15.19 7.73 -10.89
C GLY A 57 15.42 9.12 -10.31
N LEU A 58 14.48 10.01 -10.57
CA LEU A 58 14.48 11.37 -10.04
C LEU A 58 13.44 11.52 -8.93
N LEU A 59 13.77 12.35 -7.94
CA LEU A 59 12.91 12.62 -6.79
C LEU A 59 12.98 14.12 -6.44
N GLN A 60 11.84 14.72 -6.11
CA GLN A 60 11.78 16.04 -5.51
C GLN A 60 12.00 15.90 -4.01
N ILE A 61 13.07 16.52 -3.49
CA ILE A 61 13.49 16.39 -2.09
C ILE A 61 13.30 17.68 -1.27
N GLU A 62 12.53 18.65 -1.78
CA GLU A 62 12.42 19.99 -1.17
C GLU A 62 11.97 19.96 0.30
N VAL A 63 11.23 18.92 0.70
CA VAL A 63 10.83 18.65 2.09
C VAL A 63 12.05 18.43 3.01
N GLU A 64 13.09 17.74 2.52
CA GLU A 64 14.31 17.43 3.28
C GLU A 64 15.42 18.46 3.04
N ARG A 65 15.46 19.06 1.85
CA ARG A 65 16.45 20.06 1.44
C ARG A 65 15.81 21.10 0.54
N THR A 66 15.39 22.22 1.13
CA THR A 66 14.66 23.29 0.45
C THR A 66 15.46 23.93 -0.68
N GLU A 67 16.79 23.86 -0.63
CA GLU A 67 17.69 24.36 -1.67
C GLU A 67 17.85 23.43 -2.88
N CYS A 68 17.22 22.25 -2.86
CA CYS A 68 17.41 21.19 -3.83
C CYS A 68 16.06 20.68 -4.39
N ALA A 69 15.66 21.26 -5.52
CA ALA A 69 14.39 20.92 -6.17
C ALA A 69 14.34 19.47 -6.72
N SER A 70 15.49 18.88 -7.05
CA SER A 70 15.56 17.55 -7.64
C SER A 70 16.84 16.82 -7.28
N ALA A 71 16.73 15.51 -7.05
CA ALA A 71 17.83 14.62 -6.75
C ALA A 71 17.76 13.34 -7.59
N ARG A 72 18.92 12.74 -7.89
CA ARG A 72 18.99 11.35 -8.34
C ARG A 72 18.81 10.46 -7.12
N ALA A 73 17.92 9.48 -7.22
CA ALA A 73 17.57 8.61 -6.11
C ALA A 73 17.70 7.13 -6.46
N GLU A 74 18.07 6.35 -5.45
CA GLU A 74 18.02 4.89 -5.41
C GLU A 74 17.21 4.48 -4.17
N LEU A 75 16.14 3.71 -4.38
CA LEU A 75 15.22 3.27 -3.35
C LEU A 75 15.21 1.74 -3.30
N TRP A 76 15.55 1.18 -2.16
CA TRP A 76 15.38 -0.24 -1.87
C TRP A 76 14.17 -0.41 -0.98
N LEU A 77 13.23 -1.25 -1.42
CA LEU A 77 12.07 -1.67 -0.65
C LEU A 77 12.24 -3.13 -0.23
N GLU A 78 12.07 -3.37 1.06
CA GLU A 78 12.07 -4.69 1.68
C GLU A 78 10.66 -4.98 2.20
N ALA A 79 10.18 -6.19 1.96
CA ALA A 79 8.94 -6.72 2.52
C ALA A 79 8.91 -8.25 2.44
N ALA A 80 8.41 -8.88 3.50
CA ALA A 80 8.10 -10.29 3.58
C ALA A 80 6.60 -10.52 3.31
N VAL A 81 6.27 -11.69 2.78
CA VAL A 81 4.89 -12.05 2.40
C VAL A 81 3.98 -11.99 3.63
N GLY A 82 3.02 -11.07 3.62
CA GLY A 82 1.98 -10.97 4.65
C GLY A 82 2.44 -10.41 6.00
N ASP A 83 3.64 -9.83 6.08
CA ASP A 83 4.15 -9.21 7.31
C ASP A 83 4.43 -7.72 7.12
N GLN A 84 3.49 -6.87 7.53
CA GLN A 84 3.64 -5.42 7.44
C GLN A 84 4.83 -4.88 8.26
N LYS A 85 5.23 -5.56 9.35
CA LYS A 85 6.34 -5.10 10.20
C LYS A 85 7.71 -5.25 9.54
N SER A 86 7.77 -6.09 8.50
CA SER A 86 8.97 -6.31 7.68
C SER A 86 9.21 -5.18 6.68
N HIS A 87 8.25 -4.27 6.48
CA HIS A 87 8.35 -3.22 5.49
C HIS A 87 9.42 -2.20 5.89
N ARG A 88 10.55 -2.24 5.19
CA ARG A 88 11.68 -1.34 5.41
C ARG A 88 12.12 -0.75 4.09
N TYR A 89 12.65 0.47 4.15
CA TYR A 89 13.28 1.06 2.98
C TYR A 89 14.68 1.59 3.31
N THR A 90 15.51 1.63 2.29
CA THR A 90 16.69 2.49 2.23
C THR A 90 16.52 3.43 1.04
N LEU A 91 16.60 4.73 1.25
CA LEU A 91 16.57 5.74 0.19
C LEU A 91 17.91 6.45 0.19
N LYS A 92 18.64 6.33 -0.93
CA LYS A 92 19.82 7.15 -1.19
C LYS A 92 19.46 8.20 -2.21
N TYR A 93 19.89 9.44 -2.00
CA TYR A 93 19.75 10.46 -3.02
C TYR A 93 20.94 11.41 -3.05
N THR A 94 21.18 11.98 -4.23
CA THR A 94 22.20 13.00 -4.44
C THR A 94 21.57 14.16 -5.21
N CYS A 95 21.68 15.36 -4.65
CA CYS A 95 21.15 16.57 -5.25
C CYS A 95 21.69 16.82 -6.66
N LEU A 96 20.82 17.27 -7.55
CA LEU A 96 21.19 17.69 -8.91
C LEU A 96 21.46 19.18 -9.01
N SER A 97 20.80 19.95 -8.15
CA SER A 97 20.97 21.38 -8.02
C SER A 97 21.00 21.73 -6.54
N GLY A 98 21.89 22.65 -6.17
CA GLY A 98 22.03 23.19 -4.83
C GLY A 98 22.93 24.41 -4.92
N GLN A 99 22.57 25.47 -4.22
CA GLN A 99 23.37 26.70 -4.22
C GLN A 99 24.68 26.53 -3.46
N ASP A 100 24.79 25.50 -2.62
CA ASP A 100 25.99 25.19 -1.84
C ASP A 100 26.96 24.28 -2.63
N PRO A 101 28.15 24.78 -3.03
CA PRO A 101 29.15 24.02 -3.77
C PRO A 101 29.74 22.80 -3.03
N LYS A 102 29.54 22.71 -1.70
CA LYS A 102 30.05 21.63 -0.85
C LYS A 102 29.01 20.54 -0.62
N HIS A 103 27.74 20.90 -0.55
CA HIS A 103 26.66 19.96 -0.19
C HIS A 103 25.85 19.46 -1.40
N HIS A 104 26.00 20.05 -2.59
CA HIS A 104 25.28 19.60 -3.79
C HIS A 104 25.71 18.21 -4.30
N ARG A 105 26.85 17.68 -3.84
CA ARG A 105 27.34 16.33 -4.22
C ARG A 105 27.24 15.31 -3.09
N GLU A 106 26.78 15.71 -1.92
CA GLU A 106 26.66 14.78 -0.81
C GLU A 106 25.50 13.81 -1.06
N THR A 107 25.80 12.52 -0.96
CA THR A 107 24.77 11.48 -0.98
C THR A 107 24.19 11.33 0.41
N VAL A 108 22.89 11.59 0.56
CA VAL A 108 22.15 11.32 1.78
C VAL A 108 21.61 9.90 1.74
N THR A 109 21.56 9.24 2.89
CA THR A 109 20.92 7.93 3.05
C THR A 109 19.89 8.01 4.18
N LEU A 110 18.63 7.74 3.86
CA LEU A 110 17.51 7.64 4.80
C LEU A 110 17.09 6.18 4.96
N ARG A 111 16.68 5.78 6.17
CA ARG A 111 16.20 4.41 6.44
C ARG A 111 15.01 4.41 7.39
N SER A 112 13.85 3.97 6.93
CA SER A 112 12.68 3.84 7.80
C SER A 112 11.72 2.77 7.29
N THR A 113 10.45 2.89 7.64
CA THR A 113 9.33 2.01 7.27
C THR A 113 8.53 2.59 6.11
N TRP A 114 7.79 1.72 5.43
CA TRP A 114 6.86 2.12 4.38
C TRP A 114 5.56 1.33 4.46
N TRP A 115 4.50 1.89 3.89
CA TRP A 115 3.19 1.25 3.84
C TRP A 115 2.48 1.63 2.54
N VAL A 116 1.36 0.97 2.26
CA VAL A 116 0.46 1.36 1.16
C VAL A 116 -0.83 1.88 1.76
N ASP A 117 -1.34 2.97 1.21
CA ASP A 117 -2.60 3.55 1.65
C ASP A 117 -3.73 2.52 1.77
N GLU A 118 -4.41 2.52 2.92
CA GLU A 118 -5.55 1.62 3.13
C GLU A 118 -6.75 2.01 2.26
N ILE A 119 -6.77 3.27 1.80
CA ILE A 119 -7.82 3.82 0.94
C ILE A 119 -7.43 3.55 -0.52
N ALA A 120 -8.03 2.50 -1.09
CA ALA A 120 -7.83 2.02 -2.47
C ALA A 120 -6.47 1.35 -2.80
N GLY A 121 -5.49 1.33 -1.89
CA GLY A 121 -4.27 0.54 -2.05
C GLY A 121 -3.44 0.93 -3.27
N SER A 122 -3.34 2.23 -3.55
CA SER A 122 -2.76 2.80 -4.76
C SER A 122 -1.54 3.69 -4.54
N CYS A 123 -1.26 4.07 -3.28
CA CYS A 123 -0.16 4.93 -2.90
C CYS A 123 0.82 4.21 -1.98
N LEU A 124 2.08 4.10 -2.37
CA LEU A 124 3.17 3.70 -1.49
C LEU A 124 3.69 4.93 -0.74
N ILE A 125 3.80 4.85 0.58
CA ILE A 125 4.20 5.95 1.45
C ILE A 125 5.46 5.54 2.22
N LEU A 126 6.52 6.34 2.07
CA LEU A 126 7.72 6.26 2.88
C LEU A 126 7.55 7.14 4.11
N GLU A 127 7.82 6.59 5.28
CA GLU A 127 7.80 7.34 6.53
C GLU A 127 9.15 7.98 6.81
N ALA A 128 9.15 9.14 7.47
CA ALA A 128 10.37 9.72 8.00
C ALA A 128 11.00 8.78 9.05
N GLU A 129 12.28 9.00 9.38
CA GLU A 129 12.90 8.30 10.50
C GLU A 129 12.16 8.64 11.80
N PRO A 130 11.94 7.67 12.71
CA PRO A 130 11.29 7.94 13.98
C PRO A 130 12.06 8.99 14.78
N ASP A 131 11.43 10.14 15.02
CA ASP A 131 11.98 11.21 15.84
C ASP A 131 11.28 11.18 17.22
N PRO A 132 12.03 11.08 18.33
CA PRO A 132 11.47 10.96 19.68
C PRO A 132 10.63 12.16 20.11
N ARG A 133 10.68 13.28 19.38
CA ARG A 133 9.84 14.47 19.61
C ARG A 133 8.42 14.28 19.12
N PHE A 134 8.18 13.34 18.20
CA PHE A 134 6.87 13.06 17.63
C PHE A 134 6.37 11.70 18.11
N SER A 135 5.05 11.60 18.31
CA SER A 135 4.41 10.36 18.76
C SER A 135 4.31 9.30 17.67
N TYR A 136 4.39 9.70 16.39
CA TYR A 136 4.28 8.81 15.24
C TYR A 136 5.20 9.26 14.09
N PRO A 137 5.73 8.34 13.27
CA PRO A 137 6.44 8.70 12.05
C PRO A 137 5.53 9.50 11.13
N SER A 138 6.07 10.58 10.56
CA SER A 138 5.33 11.41 9.60
C SER A 138 5.58 10.89 8.18
N PRO A 139 4.57 10.88 7.29
CA PRO A 139 4.78 10.60 5.87
C PRO A 139 5.82 11.55 5.28
N LEU A 140 6.83 10.99 4.62
CA LEU A 140 7.91 11.75 3.98
C LEU A 140 7.64 11.90 2.48
N TYR A 141 7.47 10.77 1.78
CA TYR A 141 7.22 10.74 0.35
C TYR A 141 6.15 9.72 0.00
N GLY A 142 5.19 10.13 -0.80
CA GLY A 142 4.14 9.30 -1.39
C GLY A 142 4.40 9.07 -2.88
N PHE A 143 4.12 7.86 -3.33
CA PHE A 143 4.29 7.43 -4.72
C PHE A 143 3.03 6.73 -5.20
N ARG A 144 2.46 7.22 -6.29
CA ARG A 144 1.47 6.46 -7.06
C ARG A 144 2.16 5.26 -7.66
N ILE A 145 1.61 4.08 -7.40
CA ILE A 145 2.02 2.85 -8.05
C ILE A 145 1.28 2.83 -9.40
N ASP A 146 2.02 2.96 -10.51
CA ASP A 146 1.44 3.18 -11.84
C ASP A 146 0.47 2.06 -12.23
N GLU A 147 -0.69 2.44 -12.79
CA GLU A 147 -1.81 1.55 -13.10
C GLU A 147 -1.50 0.53 -14.21
N THR A 148 -0.43 0.73 -14.98
CA THR A 148 0.05 -0.25 -15.96
C THR A 148 0.60 -1.52 -15.30
N ASP A 149 0.94 -1.46 -14.01
CA ASP A 149 1.34 -2.62 -13.23
C ASP A 149 0.09 -3.37 -12.76
N ASN A 150 -0.39 -4.27 -13.61
CA ASN A 150 -1.42 -5.22 -13.24
C ASN A 150 -0.92 -6.04 -12.03
N PRO A 151 -1.60 -6.05 -10.87
CA PRO A 151 -1.19 -6.82 -9.70
C PRO A 151 -1.05 -8.33 -10.01
N LYS A 152 -1.69 -8.83 -11.09
CA LYS A 152 -1.53 -10.19 -11.60
C LYS A 152 -0.20 -10.45 -12.29
N LEU A 153 0.46 -9.42 -12.83
CA LEU A 153 1.84 -9.50 -13.34
C LEU A 153 2.84 -9.59 -12.19
N GLY A 154 2.42 -9.25 -10.98
CA GLY A 154 3.12 -9.54 -9.75
C GLY A 154 4.39 -8.72 -9.51
N VAL A 155 4.57 -7.59 -10.21
CA VAL A 155 5.72 -6.69 -10.03
C VAL A 155 5.31 -5.27 -10.41
N ALA A 156 5.54 -4.30 -9.52
CA ALA A 156 5.47 -2.89 -9.88
C ALA A 156 6.76 -2.45 -10.59
N ARG A 157 6.65 -1.72 -11.69
CA ARG A 157 7.76 -1.22 -12.50
C ARG A 157 8.04 0.25 -12.24
N LEU A 158 7.03 1.03 -11.88
CA LEU A 158 7.13 2.48 -11.76
C LEU A 158 6.49 2.98 -10.46
N LEU A 159 7.20 3.89 -9.78
CA LEU A 159 6.72 4.64 -8.65
C LEU A 159 6.81 6.13 -9.00
N SER A 160 5.67 6.78 -9.18
CA SER A 160 5.59 8.20 -9.54
C SER A 160 5.33 9.02 -8.28
N GLN A 161 6.24 9.92 -7.92
CA GLN A 161 6.08 10.74 -6.72
C GLN A 161 4.82 11.59 -6.79
N ASP A 162 4.14 11.78 -5.65
CA ASP A 162 2.91 12.57 -5.57
C ASP A 162 2.75 13.20 -4.18
N GLY A 163 3.65 14.11 -3.81
CA GLY A 163 3.67 14.71 -2.46
C GLY A 163 3.99 13.68 -1.37
N ALA A 164 3.59 13.94 -0.11
CA ALA A 164 3.88 13.05 1.02
C ALA A 164 2.85 11.90 1.19
N ASN A 165 1.61 12.11 0.73
CA ASN A 165 0.47 11.20 0.92
C ASN A 165 -0.32 10.93 -0.38
N CYS A 166 0.26 11.12 -1.56
CA CYS A 166 -0.45 11.04 -2.85
C CYS A 166 -1.65 12.00 -2.99
N GLN A 167 -1.58 13.15 -2.31
CA GLN A 167 -2.63 14.17 -2.30
C GLN A 167 -2.36 15.31 -3.29
N SER A 168 -1.17 15.37 -3.90
CA SER A 168 -0.82 16.44 -4.83
C SER A 168 -1.52 16.29 -6.19
N GLY A 169 -2.08 15.11 -6.49
CA GLY A 169 -2.86 14.87 -7.70
C GLY A 169 -2.00 14.85 -8.96
N GLY A 170 -0.71 14.52 -8.85
CA GLY A 170 0.23 14.58 -9.96
C GLY A 170 0.56 16.02 -10.36
N GLY A 171 0.88 16.86 -9.38
CA GLY A 171 1.32 18.24 -9.63
C GLY A 171 2.47 18.30 -10.66
N PRO A 172 2.57 19.39 -11.47
CA PRO A 172 3.58 19.52 -12.52
C PRO A 172 5.03 19.31 -12.06
N GLU A 173 5.32 19.65 -10.81
CA GLU A 173 6.63 19.47 -10.18
C GLU A 173 7.05 18.00 -10.03
N TYR A 174 6.09 17.06 -10.06
CA TYR A 174 6.30 15.63 -9.92
C TYR A 174 6.30 14.84 -11.25
N HIS A 175 5.95 15.47 -12.38
CA HIS A 175 5.75 14.76 -13.66
C HIS A 175 6.95 13.92 -14.14
N ASP A 176 8.17 14.36 -13.83
CA ASP A 176 9.43 13.69 -14.15
C ASP A 176 10.04 12.93 -12.95
N LYS A 177 9.40 12.97 -11.78
CA LYS A 177 9.87 12.37 -10.52
C LYS A 177 9.40 10.93 -10.39
N ILE A 178 9.94 10.11 -11.29
CA ILE A 178 9.57 8.70 -11.44
C ILE A 178 10.77 7.83 -11.05
N LEU A 179 10.54 6.87 -10.16
CA LEU A 179 11.49 5.80 -9.85
C LEU A 179 11.10 4.55 -10.62
N LYS A 180 12.05 4.01 -11.39
CA LYS A 180 11.88 2.80 -12.19
C LYS A 180 12.55 1.63 -11.51
N ARG A 181 11.87 0.48 -11.46
CA ARG A 181 12.46 -0.74 -10.91
C ARG A 181 13.70 -1.14 -11.70
N ALA A 182 14.83 -1.29 -11.01
CA ALA A 182 16.04 -1.85 -11.56
C ALA A 182 15.87 -3.37 -11.75
N HIS A 183 16.42 -3.89 -12.84
CA HIS A 183 16.35 -5.31 -13.21
C HIS A 183 17.20 -6.19 -12.30
#